data_AF-A0A8H4NJZ3-F1
#
_entry.id   AF-A0A8H4NJZ3-F1
#
_cell.length_a   1.000
_cell.length_b   1.000
_cell.length_c   1.000
_cell.angle_alpha   90.00
_cell.angle_beta   90.00
_cell.angle_gamma   90.00
#
_symmetry.space_group_name_H-M   'P 1'
#
loop_
_entity.id
_entity.type
_entity.pdbx_description
1 polymer ?
#
loop_
_entity_poly.entity_id
_entity_poly.type
_entity_poly.pdbx_seq_one_letter_code
_entity_poly.pdbx_strand_id
1 'polypeptide(L)'
;MEGLTLNINTSKELGDEVLRVGGFIGMPIRRSHRFGEEKTVDIEDLEASVLEFLSNLPRDKKLVLVGFGMGAEWTYLAINFPAAIRFFSAWIDLSDIVMDITSSQPSYFPSLEFLIQTFDYWMKDVKPGRGCHSDGNADNAAYDVVTTLALAQALLEERNHSTLLLEHA
;
A
#
# COMPACT_ATOMS: atom_id res chain seq x y z
N MET A 1 2.43 18.15 1.03
CA MET A 1 2.73 16.71 1.16
C MET A 1 3.13 16.26 -0.22
N GLU A 2 4.38 15.87 -0.40
CA GLU A 2 4.85 15.32 -1.69
C GLU A 2 4.51 13.83 -1.68
N GLY A 3 3.79 13.38 -2.70
CA GLY A 3 3.40 11.99 -2.87
C GLY A 3 3.82 11.52 -4.25
N LEU A 4 4.35 10.32 -4.34
CA LEU A 4 4.76 9.71 -5.60
C LEU A 4 3.82 8.54 -5.91
N THR A 5 3.07 8.65 -7.00
CA THR A 5 2.36 7.52 -7.59
C THR A 5 2.92 7.28 -8.99
N LEU A 6 3.52 6.11 -9.19
CA LEU A 6 4.15 5.74 -10.46
C LEU A 6 3.25 4.79 -11.25
N ASN A 7 2.90 5.18 -12.46
CA ASN A 7 2.32 4.30 -13.45
C ASN A 7 3.44 3.73 -14.33
N ILE A 8 3.59 2.42 -14.33
CA ILE A 8 4.71 1.76 -14.98
C ILE A 8 4.32 1.51 -16.43
N ASN A 9 5.01 2.17 -17.35
CA ASN A 9 4.95 1.86 -18.75
C ASN A 9 5.81 0.61 -19.02
N THR A 10 5.18 -0.42 -19.56
CA THR A 10 5.84 -1.66 -19.97
C THR A 10 5.49 -1.94 -21.42
N SER A 11 6.38 -2.59 -22.18
CA SER A 11 5.97 -3.17 -23.46
C SER A 11 4.82 -4.14 -23.26
N LYS A 12 3.99 -4.32 -24.29
CA LYS A 12 2.85 -5.25 -24.23
C LYS A 12 3.33 -6.69 -23.95
N GLU A 13 4.44 -7.12 -24.55
CA GLU A 13 4.99 -8.46 -24.31
C GLU A 13 5.46 -8.64 -22.87
N LEU A 14 6.20 -7.69 -22.31
CA LEU A 14 6.70 -7.76 -20.94
C LEU A 14 5.55 -7.71 -19.93
N GLY A 15 4.55 -6.87 -20.21
CA GLY A 15 3.35 -6.81 -19.39
C GLY A 15 2.56 -8.11 -19.39
N ASP A 16 2.39 -8.73 -20.55
CA ASP A 16 1.71 -10.02 -20.69
C ASP A 16 2.49 -11.16 -20.00
N GLU A 17 3.82 -11.10 -19.98
CA GLU A 17 4.68 -12.11 -19.32
C GLU A 17 4.65 -11.99 -17.78
N VAL A 18 4.81 -10.78 -17.25
CA VAL A 18 4.78 -10.53 -15.79
C VAL A 18 3.41 -10.85 -15.19
N LEU A 19 2.33 -10.57 -15.91
CA LEU A 19 0.95 -10.78 -15.42
C LEU A 19 0.41 -12.18 -15.69
N ARG A 20 0.98 -12.92 -16.65
CA ARG A 20 0.68 -14.34 -16.84
C ARG A 20 1.01 -15.17 -15.62
N VAL A 21 2.00 -14.77 -14.83
CA VAL A 21 2.35 -15.42 -13.55
C VAL A 21 1.17 -15.41 -12.56
N GLY A 22 0.22 -14.47 -12.71
CA GLY A 22 -1.00 -14.38 -11.92
C GLY A 22 -2.28 -14.93 -12.57
N GLY A 23 -2.20 -15.55 -13.76
CA GLY A 23 -3.38 -16.10 -14.47
C GLY A 23 -4.25 -15.07 -15.21
N PHE A 24 -3.80 -13.82 -15.34
CA PHE A 24 -4.50 -12.78 -16.11
C PHE A 24 -3.87 -12.58 -17.50
N ILE A 25 -4.68 -12.20 -18.49
CA ILE A 25 -4.22 -11.86 -19.86
C ILE A 25 -4.34 -10.34 -20.04
N GLY A 26 -3.25 -9.67 -20.40
CA GLY A 26 -3.22 -8.22 -20.59
C GLY A 26 -2.98 -7.43 -19.32
N MET A 27 -2.47 -6.20 -19.47
CA MET A 27 -2.36 -5.23 -18.38
C MET A 27 -3.70 -4.97 -17.71
N PRO A 28 -3.83 -5.14 -16.38
CA PRO A 28 -5.08 -4.87 -15.72
C PRO A 28 -5.37 -3.37 -15.82
N ILE A 29 -6.57 -3.04 -16.25
CA ILE A 29 -7.07 -1.67 -16.17
C ILE A 29 -7.18 -1.35 -14.67
N ARG A 30 -6.44 -0.34 -14.22
CA ARG A 30 -6.45 0.14 -12.84
C ARG A 30 -7.56 1.17 -12.66
N ARG A 31 -8.09 1.27 -11.45
CA ARG A 31 -9.05 2.31 -11.09
C ARG A 31 -8.43 3.69 -11.23
N SER A 32 -9.23 4.66 -11.70
CA SER A 32 -8.85 6.06 -11.73
C SER A 32 -8.40 6.49 -10.34
N HIS A 33 -7.34 7.30 -10.29
CA HIS A 33 -6.70 7.74 -9.06
C HIS A 33 -7.35 9.01 -8.49
N ARG A 34 -7.43 9.09 -7.15
CA ARG A 34 -8.01 10.21 -6.38
C ARG A 34 -6.94 10.98 -5.59
N PHE A 35 -5.77 10.39 -5.31
CA PHE A 35 -4.84 10.89 -4.28
C PHE A 35 -3.44 11.21 -4.77
N GLY A 36 -3.21 12.46 -5.19
CA GLY A 36 -1.91 12.91 -5.67
C GLY A 36 -1.79 12.80 -7.18
N GLU A 37 -0.62 13.17 -7.69
CA GLU A 37 -0.35 13.18 -9.13
C GLU A 37 0.22 11.83 -9.57
N GLU A 38 -0.28 11.34 -10.70
CA GLU A 38 0.23 10.13 -11.36
C GLU A 38 1.36 10.53 -12.32
N LYS A 39 2.53 9.92 -12.13
CA LYS A 39 3.67 10.06 -13.05
C LYS A 39 3.87 8.75 -13.79
N THR A 40 3.87 8.79 -15.12
CA THR A 40 4.25 7.64 -15.93
C THR A 40 5.78 7.51 -15.98
N VAL A 41 6.30 6.30 -15.76
CA VAL A 41 7.73 5.97 -15.83
C VAL A 41 7.91 4.65 -16.57
N ASP A 42 8.97 4.53 -17.35
CA ASP A 42 9.34 3.25 -17.96
C ASP A 42 9.86 2.31 -16.87
N ILE A 43 9.64 1.00 -17.04
CA ILE A 43 10.03 -0.01 -16.03
C ILE A 43 11.54 0.00 -15.75
N GLU A 44 12.34 0.30 -16.76
CA GLU A 44 13.80 0.41 -16.66
C GLU A 44 14.23 1.59 -15.75
N ASP A 45 13.40 2.63 -15.66
CA ASP A 45 13.65 3.84 -14.88
C ASP A 45 12.92 3.84 -13.52
N LEU A 46 12.26 2.74 -13.16
CA LEU A 46 11.39 2.66 -12.00
C LEU A 46 12.16 2.81 -10.68
N GLU A 47 13.22 2.02 -10.46
CA GLU A 47 14.04 2.16 -9.24
C GLU A 47 14.72 3.53 -9.20
N ALA A 48 15.25 4.03 -10.33
CA ALA A 48 15.86 5.34 -10.40
C ALA A 48 14.89 6.47 -10.00
N SER A 49 13.64 6.40 -10.46
CA SER A 49 12.59 7.36 -10.10
C SER A 49 12.24 7.33 -8.61
N VAL A 50 12.21 6.15 -8.00
CA VAL A 50 12.01 5.99 -6.55
C VAL A 50 13.20 6.57 -5.77
N LEU A 51 14.43 6.27 -6.20
CA LEU A 51 15.65 6.78 -5.55
C LEU A 51 15.77 8.30 -5.65
N GLU A 52 15.43 8.88 -6.80
CA GLU A 52 15.40 10.33 -7.00
C GLU A 52 14.45 10.98 -6.00
N PHE A 53 13.21 10.48 -5.91
CA PHE A 53 12.23 10.95 -4.93
C PHE A 53 12.75 10.87 -3.50
N LEU A 54 13.25 9.70 -3.08
CA LEU A 54 13.79 9.49 -1.72
C LEU A 54 14.98 10.41 -1.42
N SER A 55 15.82 10.71 -2.42
CA SER A 55 17.01 11.57 -2.26
C SER A 55 16.69 13.05 -2.09
N ASN A 56 15.51 13.47 -2.56
CA ASN A 56 15.00 14.84 -2.46
C ASN A 56 14.25 15.12 -1.15
N LEU A 57 13.94 14.08 -0.37
CA LEU A 57 13.31 14.24 0.94
C LEU A 57 14.25 14.95 1.94
N PRO A 58 13.69 15.65 2.95
CA PRO A 58 14.49 16.35 3.97
C PRO A 58 15.45 15.42 4.71
N ARG A 59 16.76 15.70 4.63
CA ARG A 59 17.82 14.87 5.23
C ARG A 59 17.92 14.96 6.75
N ASP A 60 17.31 15.98 7.36
CA ASP A 60 17.24 16.14 8.81
C ASP A 60 16.17 15.25 9.45
N LYS A 61 15.35 14.57 8.63
CA LYS A 61 14.30 13.67 9.09
C LYS A 61 14.70 12.22 8.93
N LYS A 62 14.20 11.39 9.84
CA LYS A 62 14.26 9.94 9.73
C LYS A 62 13.07 9.45 8.91
N LEU A 63 13.33 8.62 7.92
CA LEU A 63 12.28 7.98 7.13
C LEU A 63 11.92 6.64 7.75
N VAL A 64 10.62 6.35 7.79
CA VAL A 64 10.05 5.10 8.28
C VAL A 64 9.20 4.50 7.18
N LEU A 65 9.43 3.23 6.86
CA LEU A 65 8.58 2.48 5.94
C LEU A 65 7.37 1.95 6.72
N VAL A 66 6.16 2.27 6.27
CA VAL A 66 4.92 1.82 6.92
C VAL A 66 4.13 0.98 5.94
N GLY A 67 3.70 -0.20 6.38
CA GLY A 67 2.88 -1.11 5.58
C GLY A 67 1.91 -1.91 6.44
N PHE A 68 1.19 -2.83 5.78
CA PHE A 68 0.22 -3.72 6.42
C PHE A 68 0.33 -5.11 5.79
N GLY A 69 0.79 -6.10 6.55
CA GLY A 69 1.01 -7.46 6.07
C GLY A 69 2.20 -7.58 5.10
N MET A 70 3.31 -6.90 5.42
CA MET A 70 4.45 -6.62 4.55
C MET A 70 5.32 -7.83 4.15
N GLY A 71 4.94 -9.05 4.51
CA GLY A 71 5.78 -10.24 4.29
C GLY A 71 6.17 -10.43 2.82
N ALA A 72 5.22 -10.28 1.91
CA ALA A 72 5.47 -10.37 0.47
C ALA A 72 6.17 -9.10 -0.04
N GLU A 73 5.76 -7.93 0.44
CA GLU A 73 6.24 -6.60 0.05
C GLU A 73 7.73 -6.45 0.36
N TRP A 74 8.21 -7.02 1.46
CA TRP A 74 9.64 -7.08 1.78
C TRP A 74 10.44 -7.86 0.74
N THR A 75 9.90 -8.99 0.29
CA THR A 75 10.53 -9.79 -0.77
C THR A 75 10.57 -9.01 -2.08
N TYR A 76 9.46 -8.36 -2.44
CA TYR A 76 9.41 -7.49 -3.62
C TYR A 76 10.38 -6.32 -3.53
N LEU A 77 10.44 -5.63 -2.39
CA LEU A 77 11.34 -4.50 -2.17
C LEU A 77 12.81 -4.92 -2.22
N ALA A 78 13.17 -6.04 -1.60
CA ALA A 78 14.54 -6.56 -1.60
C ALA A 78 15.00 -7.01 -2.99
N ILE A 79 14.11 -7.57 -3.79
CA ILE A 79 14.43 -8.05 -5.14
C ILE A 79 14.48 -6.89 -6.15
N ASN A 80 13.50 -5.99 -6.13
CA ASN A 80 13.29 -5.02 -7.20
C ASN A 80 13.77 -3.60 -6.86
N PHE A 81 13.90 -3.27 -5.57
CA PHE A 81 14.29 -1.93 -5.10
C PHE A 81 15.36 -1.98 -3.98
N PRO A 82 16.41 -2.81 -4.09
CA PRO A 82 17.38 -2.99 -3.01
C PRO A 82 18.07 -1.68 -2.61
N ALA A 83 18.28 -0.75 -3.55
CA ALA A 83 18.95 0.51 -3.24
C ALA A 83 18.06 1.49 -2.46
N ALA A 84 16.73 1.31 -2.50
CA ALA A 84 15.77 2.15 -1.77
C ALA A 84 15.76 1.82 -0.27
N ILE A 85 16.05 0.57 0.11
CA ILE A 85 15.97 0.09 1.50
C ILE A 85 16.82 0.95 2.45
N ARG A 86 18.02 1.37 2.01
CA ARG A 86 18.97 2.15 2.83
C ARG A 86 18.46 3.53 3.26
N PHE A 87 17.41 4.05 2.62
CA PHE A 87 16.83 5.35 2.98
C PHE A 87 15.97 5.27 4.24
N PHE A 88 15.43 4.08 4.56
CA PHE A 88 14.57 3.88 5.71
C PHE A 88 15.39 3.57 6.96
N SER A 89 15.13 4.32 8.02
CA SER A 89 15.77 4.15 9.33
C SER A 89 15.08 3.09 10.20
N ALA A 90 13.81 2.81 9.90
CA ALA A 90 12.98 1.82 10.56
C ALA A 90 11.84 1.42 9.62
N TRP A 91 11.15 0.35 9.99
CA TRP A 91 9.93 -0.08 9.34
C TRP A 91 8.90 -0.48 10.38
N ILE A 92 7.63 -0.38 10.00
CA ILE A 92 6.48 -0.71 10.84
C ILE A 92 5.51 -1.49 9.96
N ASP A 93 5.17 -2.71 10.41
CA ASP A 93 4.03 -3.43 9.89
C ASP A 93 2.86 -3.23 10.87
N LEU A 94 1.81 -2.56 10.42
CA LEU A 94 0.63 -2.29 11.24
C LEU A 94 -0.13 -3.58 11.60
N SER A 95 0.09 -4.68 10.87
CA SER A 95 -0.49 -5.97 11.21
C SER A 95 0.00 -6.49 12.55
N ASP A 96 1.28 -6.29 12.86
CA ASP A 96 1.87 -6.69 14.14
C ASP A 96 1.20 -5.94 15.31
N ILE A 97 0.95 -4.64 15.14
CA ILE A 97 0.27 -3.82 16.16
C ILE A 97 -1.17 -4.30 16.38
N VAL A 98 -1.90 -4.59 15.30
CA VAL A 98 -3.28 -5.09 15.39
C VAL A 98 -3.30 -6.44 16.12
N MET A 99 -2.38 -7.35 15.79
CA MET A 99 -2.26 -8.66 16.46
C MET A 99 -1.93 -8.51 17.95
N ASP A 100 -1.02 -7.59 18.31
CA ASP A 100 -0.66 -7.31 19.69
C ASP A 100 -1.86 -6.79 20.49
N ILE A 101 -2.67 -5.88 19.90
CA ILE A 101 -3.87 -5.35 20.56
C ILE A 101 -4.92 -6.45 20.73
N THR A 102 -5.24 -7.21 19.67
CA THR A 102 -6.33 -8.18 19.71
C THR A 102 -5.95 -9.50 20.37
N SER A 103 -4.65 -9.73 20.64
CA SER A 103 -4.13 -11.05 21.05
C SER A 103 -4.56 -12.19 20.11
N SER A 104 -4.81 -11.87 18.83
CA SER A 104 -5.33 -12.82 17.84
C SER A 104 -4.25 -13.79 17.38
N GLN A 105 -4.65 -15.02 17.05
CA GLN A 105 -3.74 -15.93 16.37
C GLN A 105 -3.49 -15.47 14.92
N PRO A 106 -2.30 -15.73 14.35
CA PRO A 106 -1.96 -15.33 12.98
C PRO A 106 -2.94 -15.81 11.89
N SER A 107 -3.72 -16.87 12.17
CA SER A 107 -4.74 -17.41 11.26
C SER A 107 -6.04 -16.59 11.22
N TYR A 108 -6.26 -15.66 12.15
CA TYR A 108 -7.44 -14.81 12.26
C TYR A 108 -7.10 -13.34 12.06
N PHE A 109 -6.22 -13.06 11.11
CA PHE A 109 -5.79 -11.70 10.83
C PHE A 109 -6.87 -10.95 10.00
N PRO A 110 -7.47 -9.87 10.54
CA PRO A 110 -8.49 -9.11 9.81
C PRO A 110 -7.89 -8.42 8.58
N SER A 111 -8.68 -8.32 7.51
CA SER A 111 -8.25 -7.57 6.33
C SER A 111 -8.17 -6.07 6.64
N LEU A 112 -7.33 -5.35 5.90
CA LEU A 112 -7.23 -3.89 5.99
C LEU A 112 -8.59 -3.21 5.81
N GLU A 113 -9.42 -3.73 4.88
CA GLU A 113 -10.77 -3.23 4.63
C GLU A 113 -11.68 -3.38 5.86
N PHE A 114 -11.60 -4.52 6.56
CA PHE A 114 -12.38 -4.76 7.76
C PHE A 114 -11.98 -3.79 8.87
N LEU A 115 -10.68 -3.64 9.14
CA LEU A 115 -10.18 -2.76 10.21
C LEU A 115 -10.60 -1.31 10.04
N ILE A 116 -10.57 -0.81 8.81
CA ILE A 116 -10.99 0.56 8.49
C ILE A 116 -12.49 0.75 8.74
N GLN A 117 -13.30 -0.26 8.39
CA GLN A 117 -14.74 -0.23 8.70
C GLN A 117 -15.00 -0.27 10.21
N THR A 118 -14.23 -1.05 10.96
CA THR A 118 -14.30 -1.11 12.44
C THR A 118 -14.03 0.25 13.08
N PHE A 119 -13.22 1.10 12.45
CA PHE A 119 -12.93 2.45 12.94
C PHE A 119 -13.80 3.55 12.31
N ASP A 120 -14.97 3.18 11.79
CA ASP A 120 -15.97 4.10 11.22
C ASP A 120 -15.48 4.93 10.03
N TYR A 121 -14.37 4.54 9.39
CA TYR A 121 -13.97 5.17 8.14
C TYR A 121 -14.92 4.75 7.03
N TRP A 122 -15.41 5.72 6.27
CA TRP A 122 -16.21 5.40 5.11
C TRP A 122 -15.32 4.84 4.01
N MET A 123 -15.61 3.63 3.53
CA MET A 123 -14.82 3.00 2.46
C MET A 123 -14.64 3.89 1.23
N LYS A 124 -15.62 4.73 0.88
CA LYS A 124 -15.51 5.65 -0.25
C LYS A 124 -14.41 6.71 -0.08
N ASP A 125 -14.02 6.99 1.17
CA ASP A 125 -13.00 7.97 1.49
C ASP A 125 -11.59 7.44 1.32
N VAL A 126 -11.39 6.13 1.43
CA VAL A 126 -10.06 5.51 1.31
C VAL A 126 -9.91 4.63 0.07
N LYS A 127 -11.02 4.08 -0.43
CA LYS A 127 -11.11 3.24 -1.62
C LYS A 127 -12.41 3.58 -2.37
N PRO A 128 -12.38 4.58 -3.28
CA PRO A 128 -13.58 4.94 -4.03
C PRO A 128 -14.17 3.69 -4.71
N GLY A 129 -15.48 3.53 -4.57
CA GLY A 129 -16.21 2.40 -5.15
C GLY A 129 -16.07 2.37 -6.68
N ARG A 130 -16.36 1.21 -7.29
CA ARG A 130 -16.44 1.11 -8.75
C ARG A 130 -17.46 2.14 -9.25
N GLY A 131 -17.06 2.99 -10.19
CA GLY A 131 -18.02 3.78 -10.94
C GLY A 131 -18.70 2.88 -11.96
N CYS A 132 -18.24 2.92 -13.20
CA CYS A 132 -18.77 2.15 -14.32
C CYS A 132 -18.02 0.81 -14.51
N HIS A 133 -18.60 -0.15 -15.25
CA HIS A 133 -17.95 -1.43 -15.60
C HIS A 133 -16.60 -1.30 -16.35
N SER A 134 -16.27 -0.09 -16.83
CA SER A 134 -15.02 0.27 -17.49
C SER A 134 -13.88 0.67 -16.55
N ASP A 135 -14.13 0.89 -15.26
CA ASP A 135 -13.16 1.54 -14.34
C ASP A 135 -12.06 0.61 -13.84
N GLY A 136 -11.80 -0.50 -14.52
CA GLY A 136 -10.77 -1.45 -14.14
C GLY A 136 -11.10 -2.29 -12.90
N ASN A 137 -10.51 -3.48 -12.82
CA ASN A 137 -10.76 -4.43 -11.73
C ASN A 137 -9.57 -4.57 -10.78
N ALA A 138 -8.40 -4.03 -11.13
CA ALA A 138 -7.23 -4.06 -10.27
C ALA A 138 -7.24 -2.87 -9.30
N ASP A 139 -6.88 -3.17 -8.05
CA ASP A 139 -6.70 -2.16 -7.02
C ASP A 139 -5.49 -1.26 -7.33
N ASN A 140 -5.60 -0.01 -6.92
CA ASN A 140 -4.55 0.98 -7.10
C ASN A 140 -3.70 1.01 -5.82
N ALA A 141 -2.40 0.74 -5.95
CA ALA A 141 -1.47 0.70 -4.82
C ALA A 141 -1.46 2.00 -4.00
N ALA A 142 -1.73 3.16 -4.61
CA ALA A 142 -1.82 4.42 -3.88
C ALA A 142 -3.05 4.48 -2.95
N TYR A 143 -4.15 3.80 -3.30
CA TYR A 143 -5.32 3.66 -2.42
C TYR A 143 -5.04 2.75 -1.23
N ASP A 144 -4.31 1.67 -1.46
CA ASP A 144 -3.90 0.78 -0.36
C ASP A 144 -2.95 1.52 0.60
N VAL A 145 -2.06 2.37 0.10
CA VAL A 145 -1.21 3.24 0.94
C VAL A 145 -2.06 4.24 1.74
N VAL A 146 -3.04 4.92 1.12
CA VAL A 146 -3.93 5.85 1.84
C VAL A 146 -4.72 5.13 2.92
N THR A 147 -5.24 3.94 2.61
CA THR A 147 -5.97 3.09 3.55
C THR A 147 -5.07 2.65 4.70
N THR A 148 -3.82 2.26 4.41
CA THR A 148 -2.80 1.91 5.41
C THR A 148 -2.48 3.08 6.33
N LEU A 149 -2.35 4.29 5.79
CA LEU A 149 -2.09 5.50 6.60
C LEU A 149 -3.31 5.90 7.44
N ALA A 150 -4.53 5.69 6.93
CA ALA A 150 -5.75 5.88 7.71
C ALA A 150 -5.78 4.91 8.90
N LEU A 151 -5.41 3.64 8.69
CA LEU A 151 -5.26 2.67 9.77
C LEU A 151 -4.21 3.10 10.78
N ALA A 152 -3.03 3.54 10.32
CA ALA A 152 -1.97 4.03 11.20
C ALA A 152 -2.48 5.17 12.10
N GLN A 153 -3.21 6.13 11.53
CA GLN A 153 -3.82 7.23 12.27
C GLN A 153 -4.87 6.72 13.28
N ALA A 154 -5.72 5.77 12.89
CA ALA A 154 -6.74 5.21 13.76
C ALA A 154 -6.12 4.49 14.98
N LEU A 155 -5.03 3.78 14.76
CA LEU A 155 -4.28 3.07 15.80
C LEU A 155 -3.55 4.00 16.78
N LEU A 156 -3.39 5.28 16.47
CA LEU A 156 -2.85 6.26 17.43
C LEU A 156 -3.86 6.64 18.52
N GLU A 157 -5.16 6.40 18.30
CA GLU A 157 -6.20 6.74 19.27
C GLU A 157 -6.54 5.52 20.15
N GLU A 158 -6.16 5.55 21.43
CA GLU A 158 -6.38 4.43 22.37
C GLU A 158 -7.85 3.97 22.46
N ARG A 159 -8.81 4.88 22.27
CA ARG A 159 -10.24 4.52 22.24
C ARG A 159 -10.57 3.48 21.18
N ASN A 160 -9.85 3.50 20.05
CA ASN A 160 -10.06 2.58 18.94
C ASN A 160 -9.54 1.17 19.27
N HIS A 161 -8.56 1.05 20.17
CA HIS A 161 -8.04 -0.26 20.60
C HIS A 161 -9.13 -1.07 21.32
N SER A 162 -10.00 -0.39 22.08
CA SER A 162 -11.12 -1.04 22.76
C SER A 162 -12.13 -1.63 21.76
N THR A 163 -12.36 -0.97 20.62
CA THR A 163 -13.24 -1.49 19.57
C THR A 163 -12.68 -2.77 18.96
N LEU A 164 -11.36 -2.82 18.69
CA LEU A 164 -10.71 -4.04 18.19
C LEU A 164 -10.85 -5.21 19.16
N LEU A 165 -10.67 -4.96 20.46
CA LEU A 165 -10.80 -6.00 21.49
C LEU A 165 -12.21 -6.58 21.57
N LEU A 166 -13.25 -5.76 21.34
CA LEU A 166 -14.65 -6.19 21.40
C LEU A 166 -15.08 -7.01 20.17
N GLU A 167 -14.57 -6.67 18.99
CA GLU A 167 -14.89 -7.37 17.74
C GLU A 167 -14.12 -8.70 17.58
N HIS A 168 -13.06 -8.90 18.36
CA HIS A 168 -12.17 -10.08 18.27
C HIS A 168 -12.10 -10.92 19.57
N ALA A 169 -13.00 -10.70 20.52
CA ALA A 169 -13.20 -11.54 21.72
C ALA A 169 -14.18 -12.70 21.49
#